data_AF-A0A535UYR9-F1
#
_entry.id   AF-A0A535UYR9-F1
#
_cell.length_a   1.000
_cell.length_b   1.000
_cell.length_c   1.000
_cell.angle_alpha   90.00
_cell.angle_beta   90.00
_cell.angle_gamma   90.00
#
_symmetry.space_group_name_H-M   'P 1'
#
loop_
_entity.id
_entity.type
_entity.pdbx_description
1 polymer ?
#
loop_
_entity_poly.entity_id
_entity_poly.type
_entity_poly.pdbx_seq_one_letter_code
_entity_poly.pdbx_strand_id
1 'polypeptide(L)'
;MEWNTTWEDPLTSYVKHFAGLIGDQRTRKTFGEIVKGIITAGSLICQQIAAQSAELSKGKKGSQRVIRLATGESTQRSELDAEQVTKRLREVAVEQLEQAPEEELWLIADGSDLRKPYAEVMAYLLQVRDLDEQLVPGYRTQSADWADARTARLALSSALE
;
A
#
# COMPACT_ATOMS: atom_id res chain seq x y z
N MET A 1 21.56 2.04 -13.15
CA MET A 1 20.44 2.86 -13.66
C MET A 1 20.85 4.32 -13.46
N GLU A 2 20.99 5.09 -14.55
CA GLU A 2 21.36 6.50 -14.47
C GLU A 2 20.10 7.36 -14.45
N TRP A 3 20.03 8.33 -13.53
CA TRP A 3 18.86 9.19 -13.34
C TRP A 3 18.89 10.33 -14.35
N ASN A 4 17.88 10.44 -15.21
CA ASN A 4 17.77 11.51 -16.19
C ASN A 4 16.92 12.68 -15.63
N THR A 5 17.42 13.91 -15.75
CA THR A 5 16.73 15.12 -15.26
C THR A 5 15.48 15.48 -16.05
N THR A 6 15.24 14.85 -17.21
CA THR A 6 14.00 14.98 -17.99
C THR A 6 12.92 13.98 -17.56
N TRP A 7 13.25 13.00 -16.72
CA TRP A 7 12.24 12.07 -16.20
C TRP A 7 11.35 12.80 -15.20
N GLU A 8 10.04 12.68 -15.42
CA GLU A 8 9.08 13.14 -14.43
C GLU A 8 9.36 12.40 -13.13
N ASP A 9 9.44 13.13 -12.01
CA ASP A 9 9.75 12.55 -10.69
C ASP A 9 8.83 11.33 -10.47
N PRO A 10 9.37 10.09 -10.48
CA PRO A 10 8.57 8.86 -10.52
C PRO A 10 7.59 8.79 -9.35
N LEU A 11 8.01 9.35 -8.22
CA LEU A 11 7.17 9.44 -7.04
C LEU A 11 6.03 10.46 -7.21
N THR A 12 6.31 11.64 -7.73
CA THR A 12 5.26 12.62 -8.04
C THR A 12 4.27 12.04 -9.06
N SER A 13 4.75 11.33 -10.08
CA SER A 13 3.89 10.62 -11.03
C SER A 13 3.03 9.56 -10.34
N TYR A 14 3.64 8.69 -9.52
CA TYR A 14 2.93 7.68 -8.75
C TYR A 14 1.84 8.27 -7.84
N VAL A 15 2.16 9.33 -7.09
CA VAL A 15 1.22 9.95 -6.14
C VAL A 15 0.06 10.66 -6.85
N LYS A 16 0.23 11.11 -8.11
CA LYS A 16 -0.85 11.76 -8.88
C LYS A 16 -2.06 10.85 -9.09
N HIS A 17 -1.86 9.54 -9.17
CA HIS A 17 -2.95 8.59 -9.36
C HIS A 17 -4.01 8.65 -8.25
N PHE A 18 -3.63 9.11 -7.05
CA PHE A 18 -4.52 9.24 -5.90
C PHE A 18 -5.19 10.61 -5.80
N ALA A 19 -4.90 11.55 -6.71
CA ALA A 19 -5.38 12.93 -6.58
C ALA A 19 -6.92 13.04 -6.49
N GLY A 20 -7.66 12.12 -7.12
CA GLY A 20 -9.12 12.06 -7.06
C GLY A 20 -9.68 11.68 -5.69
N LEU A 21 -8.90 10.98 -4.85
CA LEU A 21 -9.29 10.61 -3.48
C LEU A 21 -9.06 11.75 -2.47
N ILE A 22 -8.35 12.81 -2.88
CA ILE A 22 -7.84 13.83 -1.96
C ILE A 22 -8.53 15.16 -2.22
N GLY A 23 -9.47 15.54 -1.34
CA GLY A 23 -10.26 16.75 -1.50
C GLY A 23 -9.61 18.05 -1.00
N ASP A 24 -8.40 18.01 -0.42
CA ASP A 24 -7.70 19.23 0.00
C ASP A 24 -6.17 19.17 -0.13
N GLN A 25 -5.57 20.37 -0.29
CA GLN A 25 -4.13 20.52 -0.55
C GLN A 25 -3.26 20.11 0.64
N ARG A 26 -3.75 20.26 1.88
CA ARG A 26 -2.98 19.89 3.08
C ARG A 26 -2.88 18.37 3.18
N THR A 27 -3.97 17.66 2.93
CA THR A 27 -4.00 16.20 2.88
C THR A 27 -3.14 15.68 1.74
N ARG A 28 -3.20 16.29 0.55
CA ARG A 28 -2.35 15.95 -0.60
C ARG A 28 -0.86 16.03 -0.25
N LYS A 29 -0.44 17.15 0.33
CA LYS A 29 0.95 17.34 0.75
C LYS A 29 1.34 16.31 1.82
N THR A 30 0.48 16.05 2.79
CA THR A 30 0.78 15.09 3.87
C THR A 30 0.89 13.67 3.34
N PHE A 31 -0.01 13.25 2.44
CA PHE A 31 0.02 11.93 1.80
C PHE A 31 1.31 11.72 1.02
N GLY A 32 1.68 12.65 0.13
CA GLY A 32 2.91 12.52 -0.65
C GLY A 32 4.17 12.46 0.22
N GLU A 33 4.21 13.21 1.32
CA GLU A 33 5.32 13.19 2.27
C GLU A 33 5.38 11.91 3.12
N ILE A 34 4.23 11.27 3.38
CA ILE A 34 4.19 9.96 4.02
C ILE A 34 4.73 8.88 3.08
N VAL A 35 4.32 8.88 1.80
CA VAL A 35 4.81 7.91 0.81
C VAL A 35 6.33 8.05 0.65
N LYS A 36 6.84 9.30 0.55
CA LYS A 36 8.29 9.58 0.59
C LYS A 36 8.95 8.97 1.82
N GLY A 37 8.40 9.28 2.99
CA GLY A 37 8.95 8.83 4.26
C GLY A 37 9.01 7.31 4.36
N ILE A 38 7.99 6.60 3.87
CA ILE A 38 7.96 5.12 3.84
C ILE A 38 9.09 4.59 2.96
N ILE A 39 9.21 5.09 1.73
CA ILE A 39 10.22 4.62 0.76
C ILE A 39 11.63 4.91 1.29
N THR A 40 11.88 6.14 1.74
CA THR A 40 13.21 6.56 2.22
C THR A 40 13.59 5.87 3.54
N ALA A 41 12.64 5.67 4.46
CA ALA A 41 12.92 5.00 5.72
C ALA A 41 12.99 3.47 5.59
N GLY A 42 12.40 2.89 4.54
CA GLY A 42 12.20 1.45 4.42
C GLY A 42 11.37 0.88 5.58
N SER A 43 10.42 1.65 6.11
CA SER A 43 9.75 1.35 7.38
C SER A 43 8.32 1.87 7.45
N LEU A 44 7.50 1.16 8.23
CA LEU A 44 6.14 1.57 8.58
C LEU A 44 6.05 2.23 9.97
N ILE A 45 7.18 2.39 10.67
CA ILE A 45 7.23 3.08 11.96
C ILE A 45 6.99 4.57 11.73
N CYS A 46 5.87 5.10 12.24
CA CYS A 46 5.42 6.48 12.02
C CYS A 46 6.49 7.54 12.35
N GLN A 47 7.31 7.29 13.37
CA GLN A 47 8.42 8.18 13.74
C GLN A 47 9.53 8.20 12.69
N GLN A 48 9.88 7.04 12.13
CA GLN A 48 10.91 6.93 11.10
C GLN A 48 10.44 7.53 9.77
N ILE A 49 9.18 7.27 9.38
CA ILE A 49 8.54 7.92 8.22
C ILE A 49 8.62 9.44 8.35
N ALA A 50 8.21 9.98 9.50
CA ALA A 50 8.19 11.43 9.71
C ALA A 50 9.59 12.05 9.72
N ALA A 51 10.60 11.34 10.25
CA ALA A 51 11.98 11.81 10.28
C ALA A 51 12.60 11.90 8.88
N GLN A 52 12.19 11.03 7.94
CA GLN A 52 12.71 10.98 6.58
C GLN A 52 11.95 11.86 5.57
N SER A 53 10.95 12.62 6.01
CA SER A 53 10.23 13.60 5.19
C SER A 53 10.71 15.01 5.49
N ALA A 54 11.04 15.78 4.45
CA ALA A 54 11.47 17.17 4.57
C ALA A 54 10.40 18.08 5.21
N GLU A 55 9.11 17.72 5.10
CA GLU A 55 8.01 18.50 5.63
C GLU A 55 7.49 18.01 6.99
N LEU A 56 7.51 16.70 7.25
CA LEU A 56 7.06 16.13 8.51
C LEU A 56 8.11 16.26 9.62
N SER A 57 9.40 16.25 9.27
CA SER A 57 10.52 16.38 10.22
C SER A 57 10.66 17.77 10.83
N LYS A 58 10.19 18.82 10.14
CA LYS A 58 10.26 20.22 10.58
C LYS A 58 9.50 20.48 11.89
N GLY A 59 8.55 19.63 12.25
CA GLY A 59 7.69 19.83 13.42
C GLY A 59 7.83 18.74 14.48
N LYS A 60 7.65 19.10 15.76
CA LYS A 60 7.72 18.17 16.92
C LYS A 60 6.67 17.04 16.90
N LYS A 61 5.69 17.09 15.98
CA LYS A 61 4.54 16.16 15.92
C LYS A 61 4.39 15.51 14.54
N GLY A 62 5.50 15.31 13.82
CA GLY A 62 5.50 14.66 12.49
C GLY A 62 4.84 13.29 12.51
N SER A 63 5.22 12.42 13.45
CA SER A 63 4.63 11.08 13.62
C SER A 63 3.12 11.12 13.88
N GLN A 64 2.65 12.07 14.68
CA GLN A 64 1.22 12.24 14.95
C GLN A 64 0.44 12.57 13.67
N ARG A 65 1.04 13.30 12.72
CA ARG A 65 0.40 13.58 11.43
C ARG A 65 0.28 12.31 10.57
N VAL A 66 1.29 11.44 10.61
CA VAL A 66 1.22 10.12 9.96
C VAL A 66 0.08 9.30 10.54
N ILE A 67 0.02 9.21 11.88
CA ILE A 67 -1.04 8.49 12.59
C ILE A 67 -2.42 9.03 12.21
N ARG A 68 -2.63 10.34 12.29
CA ARG A 68 -3.93 10.97 11.97
C ARG A 68 -4.40 10.74 10.54
N LEU A 69 -3.47 10.67 9.59
CA LEU A 69 -3.83 10.35 8.21
C LEU A 69 -4.19 8.86 8.09
N ALA A 70 -3.39 7.97 8.67
CA ALA A 70 -3.61 6.53 8.63
C ALA A 70 -4.88 6.09 9.38
N THR A 71 -5.28 6.80 10.44
CA THR A 71 -6.52 6.52 11.20
C THR A 71 -7.75 7.25 10.66
N GLY A 72 -7.59 8.08 9.62
CA GLY A 72 -8.67 8.87 9.04
C GLY A 72 -9.08 10.12 9.85
N GLU A 73 -8.44 10.39 11.00
CA GLU A 73 -8.70 11.59 11.80
C GLU A 73 -8.51 12.90 11.02
N SER A 74 -7.63 12.90 10.02
CA SER A 74 -7.37 14.08 9.17
C SER A 74 -7.91 13.97 7.73
N THR A 75 -8.76 12.98 7.42
CA THR A 75 -9.23 12.73 6.04
C THR A 75 -10.70 13.05 5.83
N GLN A 76 -11.35 13.84 6.70
CA GLN A 76 -12.80 14.15 6.63
C GLN A 76 -13.31 14.71 5.29
N ARG A 77 -12.42 15.27 4.46
CA ARG A 77 -12.73 15.81 3.12
C ARG A 77 -12.10 14.95 2.00
N SER A 78 -11.72 13.72 2.28
CA SER A 78 -10.95 12.86 1.39
C SER A 78 -11.40 11.41 1.56
N GLU A 79 -11.42 10.67 0.47
CA GLU A 79 -11.73 9.24 0.43
C GLU A 79 -10.43 8.44 0.57
N LEU A 80 -9.68 8.72 1.64
CA LEU A 80 -8.39 8.11 1.93
C LEU A 80 -8.51 7.06 3.03
N ASP A 81 -9.05 5.92 2.66
CA ASP A 81 -9.02 4.69 3.45
C ASP A 81 -8.38 3.54 2.64
N ALA A 82 -8.13 2.42 3.29
CA ALA A 82 -7.44 1.28 2.67
C ALA A 82 -8.21 0.71 1.47
N GLU A 83 -9.54 0.72 1.50
CA GLU A 83 -10.39 0.19 0.44
C GLU A 83 -10.29 1.07 -0.81
N GLN A 84 -10.45 2.39 -0.64
CA GLN A 84 -10.40 3.35 -1.75
C GLN A 84 -8.99 3.45 -2.36
N VAL A 85 -7.94 3.46 -1.53
CA VAL A 85 -6.55 3.45 -2.01
C VAL A 85 -6.25 2.19 -2.83
N THR A 86 -6.68 1.02 -2.35
CA THR A 86 -6.45 -0.25 -3.06
C THR A 86 -7.32 -0.36 -4.32
N LYS A 87 -8.55 0.15 -4.29
CA LYS A 87 -9.40 0.25 -5.48
C LYS A 87 -8.72 1.10 -6.55
N ARG A 88 -8.26 2.31 -6.20
CA ARG A 88 -7.60 3.20 -7.17
C ARG A 88 -6.32 2.60 -7.74
N LEU A 89 -5.53 1.91 -6.92
CA LEU A 89 -4.34 1.19 -7.40
C LEU A 89 -4.69 0.12 -8.45
N ARG A 90 -5.76 -0.65 -8.22
CA ARG A 90 -6.21 -1.68 -9.17
C ARG A 90 -6.70 -1.07 -10.48
N GLU A 91 -7.49 0.01 -10.42
CA GLU A 91 -7.96 0.73 -11.60
C GLU A 91 -6.78 1.23 -12.44
N VAL A 92 -5.79 1.87 -11.81
CA VAL A 92 -4.59 2.37 -12.49
C VAL A 92 -3.79 1.23 -13.10
N ALA A 93 -3.66 0.10 -12.41
CA ALA A 93 -2.97 -1.06 -12.95
C ALA A 93 -3.69 -1.61 -14.20
N VAL A 94 -5.02 -1.69 -14.19
CA VAL A 94 -5.81 -2.09 -15.37
C VAL A 94 -5.63 -1.08 -16.50
N GLU A 95 -5.78 0.23 -16.23
CA GLU A 95 -5.58 1.30 -17.20
C GLU A 95 -4.19 1.22 -17.87
N GLN A 96 -3.14 0.91 -17.10
CA GLN A 96 -1.77 0.76 -17.61
C GLN A 96 -1.59 -0.52 -18.43
N LEU A 97 -2.19 -1.63 -18.00
CA LEU A 97 -2.15 -2.90 -18.74
C LEU A 97 -2.90 -2.83 -20.06
N GLU A 98 -4.04 -2.12 -20.13
CA GLU A 98 -4.79 -1.91 -21.37
C GLU A 98 -4.01 -1.09 -22.40
N GLN A 99 -3.08 -0.25 -21.95
CA GLN A 99 -2.22 0.59 -22.81
C GLN A 99 -0.88 -0.06 -23.13
N ALA A 100 -0.57 -1.20 -22.50
CA ALA A 100 0.68 -1.91 -22.69
C ALA A 100 0.70 -2.56 -24.09
N PRO A 101 1.76 -2.36 -24.89
CA PRO A 101 1.87 -2.97 -26.21
C PRO A 101 2.11 -4.49 -26.16
N GLU A 102 2.45 -5.04 -24.99
CA GLU A 102 2.74 -6.44 -24.80
C GLU A 102 1.46 -7.31 -24.81
N GLU A 103 1.50 -8.41 -25.58
CA GLU A 103 0.40 -9.38 -25.67
C GLU A 103 0.44 -10.44 -24.55
N GLU A 104 1.46 -10.41 -23.68
CA GLU A 104 1.70 -11.39 -22.63
C GLU A 104 1.79 -10.73 -21.25
N LEU A 105 1.03 -11.27 -20.29
CA LEU A 105 1.02 -10.85 -18.89
C LEU A 105 1.59 -11.95 -17.99
N TRP A 106 2.67 -11.61 -17.27
CA TRP A 106 3.26 -12.49 -16.27
C TRP A 106 2.71 -12.16 -14.88
N LEU A 107 1.87 -13.03 -14.33
CA LEU A 107 1.38 -12.91 -12.96
C LEU A 107 2.35 -13.60 -11.99
N ILE A 108 3.01 -12.81 -11.14
CA ILE A 108 3.84 -13.33 -10.05
C ILE A 108 3.00 -13.29 -8.77
N ALA A 109 2.47 -14.45 -8.37
CA ALA A 109 1.77 -14.61 -7.12
C ALA A 109 2.76 -14.87 -5.98
N ASP A 110 3.26 -13.81 -5.34
CA ASP A 110 4.10 -13.94 -4.14
C ASP A 110 3.24 -14.05 -2.88
N GLY A 111 3.48 -15.09 -2.10
CA GLY A 111 2.76 -15.37 -0.86
C GLY A 111 3.50 -14.75 0.31
N SER A 112 2.84 -13.89 1.06
CA SER A 112 3.36 -13.25 2.27
C SER A 112 2.47 -13.47 3.48
N ASP A 113 3.06 -13.55 4.66
CA ASP A 113 2.32 -13.56 5.93
C ASP A 113 2.46 -12.22 6.64
N LEU A 114 1.33 -11.59 6.98
CA LEU A 114 1.27 -10.39 7.80
C LEU A 114 1.20 -10.77 9.27
N ARG A 115 2.32 -10.62 9.97
CA ARG A 115 2.43 -10.90 11.42
C ARG A 115 1.90 -9.72 12.23
N LYS A 116 1.03 -10.01 13.20
CA LYS A 116 0.40 -9.02 14.09
C LYS A 116 0.39 -9.54 15.54
N PRO A 117 1.57 -9.80 16.14
CA PRO A 117 1.67 -10.42 17.47
C PRO A 117 1.03 -9.61 18.61
N TYR A 118 0.79 -8.32 18.39
CA TYR A 118 0.21 -7.40 19.37
C TYR A 118 -1.18 -6.87 18.98
N ALA A 119 -1.84 -7.44 17.97
CA ALA A 119 -3.17 -6.99 17.57
C ALA A 119 -4.24 -7.55 18.51
N GLU A 120 -4.97 -6.66 19.20
CA GLU A 120 -6.04 -7.04 20.14
C GLU A 120 -7.45 -6.92 19.54
N VAL A 121 -7.61 -6.13 18.47
CA VAL A 121 -8.93 -5.71 17.94
C VAL A 121 -9.18 -6.22 16.52
N MET A 122 -8.19 -6.87 15.89
CA MET A 122 -8.31 -7.32 14.52
C MET A 122 -9.13 -8.62 14.43
N ALA A 123 -10.22 -8.60 13.66
CA ALA A 123 -11.07 -9.76 13.47
C ALA A 123 -10.37 -10.84 12.62
N TYR A 124 -10.66 -12.11 12.92
CA TYR A 124 -10.22 -13.25 12.11
C TYR A 124 -8.70 -13.42 11.99
N LEU A 125 -7.93 -13.11 13.03
CA LEU A 125 -6.50 -13.44 13.07
C LEU A 125 -6.31 -14.96 12.96
N LEU A 126 -5.54 -15.37 11.96
CA LEU A 126 -5.03 -16.73 11.79
C LEU A 126 -3.74 -16.91 12.60
N GLN A 127 -3.17 -18.12 12.52
CA GLN A 127 -1.83 -18.41 13.01
C GLN A 127 -0.84 -18.46 11.82
N VAL A 128 0.17 -17.61 11.87
CA VAL A 128 1.27 -17.52 10.89
C VAL A 128 2.60 -17.72 11.59
N ARG A 129 3.65 -18.10 10.85
CA ARG A 129 4.99 -18.24 11.45
C ARG A 129 5.71 -16.89 11.46
N ASP A 130 6.29 -16.51 12.59
CA ASP A 130 7.22 -15.40 12.67
C ASP A 130 8.58 -15.73 12.01
N LEU A 131 9.56 -14.84 12.14
CA LEU A 131 10.89 -15.05 11.56
C LEU A 131 11.72 -16.11 12.32
N ASP A 132 11.30 -16.45 13.54
CA ASP A 132 11.90 -17.46 14.42
C ASP A 132 11.08 -18.76 14.42
N GLU A 133 10.24 -18.93 13.39
CA GLU A 133 9.33 -20.06 13.15
C GLU A 133 8.21 -20.26 14.20
N GLN A 134 8.03 -19.33 15.14
CA GLN A 134 6.99 -19.40 16.16
C GLN A 134 5.63 -19.03 15.60
N LEU A 135 4.57 -19.65 16.10
CA LEU A 135 3.21 -19.29 15.73
C LEU A 135 2.80 -17.99 16.41
N VAL A 136 2.42 -17.00 15.60
CA VAL A 136 1.93 -15.70 16.04
C VAL A 136 0.61 -15.35 15.35
N PRO A 137 -0.25 -14.55 15.99
CA PRO A 137 -1.43 -13.99 15.32
C PRO A 137 -1.05 -13.21 14.06
N GLY A 138 -1.79 -13.41 12.97
CA GLY A 138 -1.56 -12.73 11.70
C GLY A 138 -2.51 -13.13 10.59
N TYR A 139 -2.16 -12.76 9.34
CA TYR A 139 -2.92 -13.09 8.14
C TYR A 139 -2.01 -13.70 7.08
N ARG A 140 -2.49 -14.72 6.39
CA ARG A 140 -1.85 -15.23 5.18
C ARG A 140 -2.42 -14.45 4.00
N THR A 141 -1.56 -13.89 3.16
CA THR A 141 -2.01 -13.21 1.93
C THR A 141 -2.48 -14.21 0.87
N GLN A 142 -2.03 -15.46 0.95
CA GLN A 142 -2.54 -16.58 0.17
C GLN A 142 -3.01 -17.68 1.13
N SER A 143 -4.27 -18.08 1.04
CA SER A 143 -4.77 -19.28 1.72
C SER A 143 -4.34 -20.53 0.97
N ALA A 144 -4.22 -21.67 1.66
CA ALA A 144 -3.81 -22.94 1.05
C ALA A 144 -4.78 -23.42 -0.06
N ASP A 145 -5.99 -22.84 -0.15
CA ASP A 145 -7.00 -23.16 -1.15
C ASP A 145 -6.57 -22.80 -2.59
N TRP A 146 -5.56 -21.93 -2.73
CA TRP A 146 -4.96 -21.57 -4.02
C TRP A 146 -3.96 -22.61 -4.54
N ALA A 147 -3.56 -23.59 -3.71
CA ALA A 147 -2.54 -24.58 -4.06
C ALA A 147 -3.02 -25.67 -5.03
N ASP A 148 -4.33 -25.84 -5.24
CA ASP A 148 -4.84 -26.67 -6.33
C ASP A 148 -4.90 -25.82 -7.60
N ALA A 149 -4.01 -26.11 -8.55
CA ALA A 149 -3.93 -25.46 -9.86
C ALA A 149 -5.28 -25.48 -10.62
N ARG A 150 -6.23 -26.35 -10.26
CA ARG A 150 -7.60 -26.33 -10.81
C ARG A 150 -8.47 -25.23 -10.20
N THR A 151 -8.35 -24.97 -8.91
CA THR A 151 -9.13 -23.96 -8.19
C THR A 151 -8.69 -22.55 -8.58
N ALA A 152 -7.38 -22.33 -8.76
CA ALA A 152 -6.85 -21.06 -9.25
C ALA A 152 -7.37 -20.72 -10.67
N ARG A 153 -7.52 -21.72 -11.55
CA ARG A 153 -8.03 -21.54 -12.92
C ARG A 153 -9.52 -21.18 -12.95
N LEU A 154 -10.31 -21.71 -12.03
CA LEU A 154 -11.74 -21.38 -11.88
C LEU A 154 -11.96 -19.97 -11.32
N ALA A 155 -11.17 -19.57 -10.30
CA ALA A 155 -11.29 -18.25 -9.69
C ALA A 155 -10.90 -17.11 -10.66
N LEU A 156 -9.88 -17.33 -11.51
CA LEU A 156 -9.48 -16.38 -12.55
C LEU A 156 -10.51 -16.28 -13.69
N SER A 157 -11.21 -17.37 -14.06
CA SER A 157 -12.23 -17.29 -15.11
C SER A 157 -13.50 -16.57 -14.63
N SER A 158 -13.88 -16.72 -13.36
CA SER A 158 -15.05 -16.04 -12.78
C SER A 158 -14.82 -14.55 -12.48
N ALA A 159 -13.57 -14.09 -12.48
CA ALA A 159 -13.23 -12.67 -12.27
C ALA A 159 -13.15 -11.88 -13.60
N LEU A 160 -13.25 -12.57 -14.74
CA LEU A 160 -13.19 -12.02 -16.09
C LEU A 160 -14.56 -12.07 -16.82
N GLU A 161 -15.63 -12.48 -16.12
CA GLU A 161 -17.04 -12.35 -16.53
C GLU A 161 -17.74 -11.26 -15.71
#